data_AF-A0A7R9DPS7-F1
#
_entry.id   AF-A0A7R9DPS7-F1
#
_cell.length_a   1.000
_cell.length_b   1.000
_cell.length_c   1.000
_cell.angle_alpha   90.00
_cell.angle_beta   90.00
_cell.angle_gamma   90.00
#
_symmetry.space_group_name_H-M   'P 1'
#
loop_
_entity.id
_entity.type
_entity.pdbx_description
1 polymer ?
#
loop_
_entity_poly.entity_id
_entity_poly.type
_entity_poly.pdbx_seq_one_letter_code
_entity_poly.pdbx_strand_id
1 'polypeptide(L)'
;MAPIFFAYERTSIALKKTNLALSVFNTLLQRQGTKFAAGDEVTIADFSLVTATMCLEAINFDLGQYPLVKKWYSDFKQQLPLAWDIAEVGMLEIREFDRNPPDLSALEHPIHPTRKNK
;
A
#
# COMPACT_ATOMS: atom_id res chain seq x y z
N MET A 1 -1.35 17.61 0.11
CA MET A 1 -2.24 16.76 0.93
C MET A 1 -2.25 15.35 0.38
N ALA A 2 -2.25 14.33 1.25
CA ALA A 2 -2.26 12.93 0.81
C ALA A 2 -3.63 12.55 0.23
N PRO A 3 -3.71 11.67 -0.79
CA PRO A 3 -4.97 11.26 -1.41
C PRO A 3 -6.02 10.71 -0.42
N ILE A 4 -5.58 10.05 0.66
CA ILE A 4 -6.44 9.47 1.71
C ILE A 4 -7.30 10.51 2.45
N PHE A 5 -6.92 11.79 2.40
CA PHE A 5 -7.70 12.86 3.03
C PHE A 5 -8.97 13.21 2.24
N PHE A 6 -8.97 12.95 0.93
CA PHE A 6 -10.07 13.31 0.06
C PHE A 6 -11.15 12.23 -0.01
N ALA A 7 -12.36 12.60 -0.41
CA ALA A 7 -13.52 11.74 -0.49
C ALA A 7 -13.52 10.88 -1.78
N TYR A 8 -12.39 10.26 -2.10
CA TYR A 8 -12.31 9.33 -3.22
C TYR A 8 -13.07 8.04 -2.90
N GLU A 9 -13.93 7.61 -3.82
CA GLU A 9 -14.69 6.37 -3.66
C GLU A 9 -13.82 5.13 -3.88
N ARG A 10 -14.00 4.12 -3.01
CA ARG A 10 -13.48 2.77 -3.23
C ARG A 10 -14.44 2.03 -4.17
N THR A 11 -14.16 2.10 -5.47
CA THR A 11 -15.01 1.50 -6.51
C THR A 11 -14.63 0.06 -6.83
N SER A 12 -15.58 -0.72 -7.40
CA SER A 12 -15.33 -2.09 -7.85
C SER A 12 -14.24 -2.18 -8.92
N ILE A 13 -14.15 -1.19 -9.82
CA ILE A 13 -13.10 -1.12 -10.84
C ILE A 13 -11.73 -0.84 -10.23
N ALA A 14 -11.64 0.02 -9.20
CA ALA A 14 -10.38 0.26 -8.48
C ALA A 14 -9.92 -1.01 -7.76
N LEU A 15 -10.82 -1.71 -7.07
CA LEU A 15 -10.53 -2.99 -6.43
C LEU A 15 -10.03 -4.04 -7.45
N LYS A 16 -10.67 -4.14 -8.62
CA LYS A 16 -10.23 -5.03 -9.70
C LYS A 16 -8.82 -4.69 -10.18
N LYS A 17 -8.48 -3.41 -10.31
CA LYS A 17 -7.13 -2.96 -10.69
C LYS A 17 -6.09 -3.30 -9.61
N THR A 18 -6.40 -3.08 -8.33
CA THR A 18 -5.52 -3.47 -7.21
C THR A 18 -5.25 -4.97 -7.23
N ASN A 19 -6.31 -5.79 -7.35
CA ASN A 19 -6.18 -7.24 -7.42
C ASN A 19 -5.37 -7.71 -8.64
N LEU A 20 -5.53 -7.05 -9.79
CA LEU A 20 -4.74 -7.34 -10.99
C LEU A 20 -3.27 -7.02 -10.78
N ALA A 21 -2.93 -5.88 -10.17
CA ALA A 21 -1.56 -5.50 -9.89
C ALA A 21 -0.87 -6.51 -8.96
N LEU A 22 -1.54 -6.91 -7.88
CA LEU A 22 -1.04 -7.92 -6.95
C LEU A 22 -0.88 -9.29 -7.62
N SER A 23 -1.83 -9.68 -8.49
CA SER A 23 -1.75 -10.93 -9.26
C SER A 23 -0.56 -10.94 -10.22
N VAL A 24 -0.33 -9.84 -10.94
CA VAL A 24 0.84 -9.67 -11.82
C VAL A 24 2.13 -9.74 -11.01
N PHE A 25 2.21 -9.04 -9.87
CA PHE A 25 3.43 -9.06 -9.06
C PHE A 25 3.69 -10.45 -8.46
N ASN A 26 2.67 -11.13 -7.94
CA ASN A 26 2.78 -12.52 -7.49
C ASN A 26 3.26 -13.46 -8.61
N THR A 27 2.77 -13.26 -9.84
CA THR A 27 3.21 -14.01 -11.03
C THR A 27 4.67 -13.71 -11.38
N LEU A 28 5.13 -12.46 -11.26
CA LEU A 28 6.51 -12.09 -11.52
C LEU A 28 7.47 -12.75 -10.52
N LEU A 29 7.16 -12.69 -9.22
CA LEU A 29 7.92 -13.39 -8.18
C LEU A 29 7.99 -14.91 -8.46
N GLN A 30 6.86 -15.50 -8.86
CA GLN A 30 6.82 -16.93 -9.22
C GLN A 30 7.73 -17.27 -10.40
N ARG A 31 7.68 -16.46 -11.47
CA ARG A 31 8.46 -16.71 -12.70
C ARG A 31 9.94 -16.51 -12.50
N GLN A 32 10.33 -15.52 -11.70
CA GLN A 32 11.73 -15.27 -11.39
C GLN A 32 12.28 -16.29 -10.41
N GLY A 33 11.45 -16.79 -9.48
CA GLY A 33 11.88 -17.71 -8.44
C GLY A 33 12.81 -17.06 -7.41
N THR A 34 12.86 -15.73 -7.37
CA THR A 34 13.74 -14.93 -6.52
C THR A 34 13.09 -14.59 -5.19
N LYS A 35 13.92 -14.33 -4.17
CA LYS A 35 13.44 -13.89 -2.86
C LYS A 35 12.84 -12.48 -2.87
N PHE A 36 13.44 -11.55 -3.61
CA PHE A 36 13.06 -10.15 -3.73
C PHE A 36 12.64 -9.77 -5.16
N ALA A 37 12.14 -8.55 -5.32
CA ALA A 37 11.45 -8.13 -6.55
C ALA A 37 12.30 -8.20 -7.82
N ALA A 38 13.63 -8.16 -7.68
CA ALA A 38 14.58 -8.17 -8.80
C ALA A 38 15.81 -9.08 -8.58
N GLY A 39 15.75 -10.01 -7.62
CA GLY A 39 16.89 -10.88 -7.28
C GLY A 39 16.75 -11.50 -5.89
N ASP A 40 17.78 -12.22 -5.45
CA ASP A 40 17.78 -12.87 -4.12
C ASP A 40 18.20 -11.95 -2.96
N GLU A 41 18.73 -10.77 -3.30
CA GLU A 41 19.07 -9.70 -2.36
C GLU A 41 18.15 -8.49 -2.57
N VAL A 42 17.97 -7.70 -1.51
CA VAL A 42 17.15 -6.49 -1.57
C VAL A 42 17.77 -5.46 -2.53
N THR A 43 16.94 -4.85 -3.37
CA THR A 43 17.33 -3.79 -4.30
C THR A 43 16.49 -2.52 -4.08
N ILE A 44 16.84 -1.44 -4.79
CA ILE A 44 16.02 -0.22 -4.78
C ILE A 44 14.58 -0.44 -5.28
N ALA A 45 14.32 -1.51 -6.05
CA ALA A 45 12.98 -1.86 -6.53
C ALA A 45 12.03 -2.18 -5.36
N ASP A 46 12.53 -2.88 -4.35
CA ASP A 46 11.72 -3.37 -3.23
C ASP A 46 11.11 -2.23 -2.41
N PHE A 47 11.86 -1.16 -2.13
CA PHE A 47 11.38 -0.05 -1.28
C PHE A 47 10.08 0.59 -1.81
N SER A 48 10.01 0.83 -3.12
CA SER A 48 8.81 1.40 -3.75
C SER A 48 7.62 0.44 -3.72
N LEU A 49 7.86 -0.85 -3.93
CA LEU A 49 6.81 -1.87 -3.89
C LEU A 49 6.34 -2.12 -2.44
N VAL A 50 7.26 -2.08 -1.48
CA VAL A 50 6.98 -2.29 -0.05
C VAL A 50 6.12 -1.15 0.46
N THR A 51 6.47 0.10 0.14
CA THR A 51 5.67 1.27 0.54
C THR A 51 4.28 1.25 -0.09
N ALA A 52 4.14 0.82 -1.35
CA ALA A 52 2.83 0.62 -1.98
C ALA A 52 2.01 -0.50 -1.31
N THR A 53 2.65 -1.61 -0.94
CA THR A 53 2.02 -2.75 -0.25
C THR A 53 1.67 -2.41 1.20
N MET A 54 2.48 -1.58 1.85
CA MET A 54 2.24 -1.05 3.20
C MET A 54 0.95 -0.22 3.26
N CYS A 55 0.64 0.57 2.23
CA CYS A 55 -0.64 1.28 2.15
C CYS A 55 -1.85 0.32 2.17
N LEU A 56 -1.70 -0.90 1.65
CA LEU A 56 -2.74 -1.94 1.71
C LEU A 56 -2.85 -2.53 3.12
N GLU A 57 -1.72 -2.78 3.79
CA GLU A 57 -1.71 -3.22 5.19
C GLU A 57 -2.33 -2.18 6.12
N ALA A 58 -2.04 -0.89 5.91
CA ALA A 58 -2.59 0.22 6.70
C ALA A 58 -4.13 0.20 6.77
N ILE A 59 -4.79 -0.23 5.69
CA ILE A 59 -6.25 -0.32 5.58
C ILE A 59 -6.80 -1.75 5.82
N ASN A 60 -5.97 -2.66 6.34
CA ASN A 60 -6.30 -4.07 6.60
C ASN A 60 -6.74 -4.85 5.35
N PHE A 61 -6.15 -4.56 4.20
CA PHE A 61 -6.39 -5.33 2.98
C PHE A 61 -5.74 -6.72 3.09
N ASP A 62 -6.49 -7.77 2.77
CA ASP A 62 -6.00 -9.15 2.85
C ASP A 62 -5.14 -9.54 1.64
N LEU A 63 -3.88 -9.91 1.90
CA LEU A 63 -2.94 -10.43 0.91
C LEU A 63 -2.97 -11.97 0.78
N GLY A 64 -3.90 -12.66 1.44
CA GLY A 64 -3.97 -14.13 1.46
C GLY A 64 -4.02 -14.80 0.09
N GLN A 65 -4.62 -14.15 -0.91
CA GLN A 65 -4.66 -14.62 -2.30
C GLN A 65 -3.33 -14.48 -3.05
N TYR A 66 -2.35 -13.78 -2.47
CA TYR A 66 -1.06 -13.47 -3.08
C TYR A 66 0.09 -13.96 -2.19
N PRO A 67 0.25 -15.29 -2.02
CA PRO A 67 1.15 -15.86 -1.01
C PRO A 67 2.63 -15.47 -1.22
N LEU A 68 3.09 -15.29 -2.46
CA LEU A 68 4.46 -14.89 -2.73
C LEU A 68 4.68 -13.41 -2.40
N VAL A 69 3.70 -12.55 -2.68
CA VAL A 69 3.73 -11.14 -2.26
C VAL A 69 3.71 -11.04 -0.73
N LYS A 70 2.83 -11.80 -0.07
CA LYS A 70 2.78 -11.84 1.40
C LYS A 70 4.11 -12.29 2.01
N LYS A 71 4.74 -13.33 1.43
CA LYS A 71 6.06 -13.81 1.85
C LYS A 71 7.16 -12.78 1.61
N TRP A 72 7.28 -12.26 0.39
CA TRP A 72 8.24 -11.22 0.01
C TRP A 72 8.18 -10.01 0.95
N TYR A 73 6.96 -9.54 1.24
CA TYR A 73 6.73 -8.40 2.11
C TYR A 73 7.17 -8.70 3.55
N SER A 74 6.85 -9.89 4.09
CA SER A 74 7.33 -10.32 5.41
C SER A 74 8.85 -10.46 5.47
N ASP A 75 9.46 -11.04 4.43
CA ASP A 75 10.90 -11.23 4.36
C ASP A 75 11.63 -9.88 4.34
N PHE A 76 11.10 -8.86 3.65
CA PHE A 76 11.66 -7.51 3.66
C PHE A 76 11.67 -6.90 5.07
N LYS A 77 10.56 -7.00 5.81
CA LYS A 77 10.47 -6.49 7.19
C LYS A 77 11.54 -7.11 8.10
N GLN A 78 11.77 -8.40 7.94
CA GLN A 78 12.75 -9.15 8.74
C GLN A 78 14.20 -8.85 8.33
N GLN A 79 14.47 -8.71 7.03
CA GLN A 79 15.83 -8.52 6.52
C GLN A 79 16.32 -7.07 6.66
N LEU A 80 15.42 -6.08 6.60
CA LEU A 80 15.74 -4.67 6.76
C LEU A 80 14.85 -4.00 7.82
N PRO A 81 15.00 -4.37 9.12
CA PRO A 81 14.14 -3.87 10.19
C PRO A 81 14.23 -2.33 10.32
N LEU A 82 15.43 -1.74 10.20
CA LEU A 82 15.58 -0.28 10.27
C LEU A 82 14.84 0.46 9.16
N ALA A 83 14.79 -0.11 7.95
CA ALA A 83 14.02 0.48 6.85
C ALA A 83 12.52 0.29 7.07
N TRP A 84 12.12 -0.85 7.64
CA TRP A 84 10.75 -1.12 8.02
C TRP A 84 10.27 -0.17 9.12
N ASP A 85 11.06 0.11 10.15
CA ASP A 85 10.71 1.02 11.24
C ASP A 85 10.31 2.41 10.71
N ILE A 86 11.02 2.91 9.70
CA ILE A 86 10.69 4.17 9.02
C ILE A 86 9.34 4.06 8.30
N ALA A 87 9.13 2.99 7.54
CA ALA A 87 7.88 2.77 6.80
C ALA A 87 6.69 2.56 7.74
N GLU A 88 6.89 1.91 8.88
CA GLU A 88 5.87 1.61 9.88
C GLU A 88 5.33 2.89 10.51
N VAL A 89 6.17 3.89 10.81
CA VAL A 89 5.71 5.20 11.28
C VAL A 89 4.69 5.81 10.30
N GLY A 90 5.01 5.83 9.00
CA GLY A 90 4.08 6.30 7.97
C GLY A 90 2.83 5.43 7.84
N MET A 91 2.95 4.12 7.99
CA MET A 91 1.81 3.19 7.99
C MET A 91 0.81 3.50 9.11
N LEU A 92 1.33 3.77 10.31
CA LEU A 92 0.52 4.08 11.49
C LEU A 92 -0.26 5.39 11.29
N GLU A 93 0.36 6.41 10.70
CA GLU A 93 -0.32 7.65 10.33
C GLU A 93 -1.40 7.42 9.27
N ILE A 94 -1.10 6.67 8.19
CA ILE A 94 -2.09 6.33 7.15
C ILE A 94 -3.29 5.59 7.76
N ARG A 95 -3.04 4.64 8.66
CA ARG A 95 -4.09 3.90 9.36
C ARG A 95 -4.94 4.82 10.23
N GLU A 96 -4.33 5.80 10.88
CA GLU A 96 -5.05 6.80 11.66
C GLU A 96 -5.93 7.66 10.76
N PHE A 97 -5.41 8.15 9.63
CA PHE A 97 -6.20 8.94 8.67
C PHE A 97 -7.32 8.15 7.99
N ASP A 98 -7.16 6.84 7.78
CA ASP A 98 -8.22 5.98 7.25
C ASP A 98 -9.40 5.88 8.22
N ARG A 99 -9.11 5.77 9.51
CA ARG A 99 -10.11 5.67 10.59
C ARG A 99 -10.73 7.02 10.94
N ASN A 100 -9.88 8.04 11.00
CA ASN A 100 -10.17 9.39 11.46
C ASN A 100 -9.73 10.40 10.39
N PRO A 101 -10.46 10.49 9.27
CA PRO A 101 -10.10 11.43 8.22
C PRO A 101 -10.16 12.88 8.70
N PRO A 102 -9.22 13.75 8.28
CA PRO A 102 -9.24 15.15 8.66
C PRO A 102 -10.46 15.87 8.09
N ASP A 103 -10.97 16.86 8.84
CA ASP A 103 -12.02 17.75 8.35
C ASP A 103 -11.47 18.70 7.28
N LEU A 104 -11.94 18.50 6.04
CA LEU A 104 -11.61 19.34 4.90
C LEU A 104 -12.83 20.12 4.38
N SER A 105 -13.88 20.28 5.20
CA SER A 105 -15.13 20.95 4.81
C SER A 105 -14.93 22.41 4.40
N ALA A 106 -13.93 23.09 4.97
CA ALA A 106 -13.55 24.47 4.62
C ALA A 106 -12.65 24.56 3.37
N LEU A 107 -12.17 23.43 2.83
CA LEU A 107 -11.28 23.42 1.68
C LEU A 107 -12.07 23.33 0.37
N GLU A 108 -12.00 24.37 -0.45
CA GLU A 108 -12.48 24.35 -1.83
C GLU A 108 -11.36 23.94 -2.78
N HIS A 109 -11.18 22.62 -3.00
CA HIS A 109 -10.14 22.11 -3.90
C HIS A 109 -10.65 22.01 -5.35
N PRO A 110 -9.89 22.47 -6.38
CA PRO A 110 -10.36 22.53 -7.76
C PRO A 110 -10.64 21.16 -8.40
N ILE A 111 -10.02 20.08 -7.92
CA ILE A 111 -10.09 18.75 -8.56
C ILE A 111 -10.22 17.56 -7.59
N HIS A 112 -10.18 17.80 -6.27
CA HIS A 112 -10.18 16.70 -5.29
C HIS A 112 -11.46 16.79 -4.46
N PRO A 113 -12.26 15.72 -4.38
CA PRO A 113 -13.51 15.77 -3.65
C PRO A 113 -13.23 15.89 -2.16
N THR A 114 -13.89 16.82 -1.47
CA THR A 114 -13.86 16.92 -0.01
C THR A 114 -15.11 16.29 0.59
N ARG A 115 -15.00 15.75 1.80
CA ARG A 115 -16.17 15.25 2.54
C ARG A 115 -16.99 16.48 2.93
N LYS A 116 -18.18 16.64 2.35
CA LYS A 116 -19.13 17.66 2.80
C LYS A 116 -19.78 17.13 4.10
N ASN A 117 -19.71 17.91 5.17
CA ASN A 117 -20.47 17.60 6.38
C ASN A 117 -21.96 17.48 6.01
N LYS A 118 -22.65 16.45 6.53
CA LYS A 118 -24.10 16.35 6.41
C LYS A 118 -24.79 17.45 7.19
#